data_AF-A0A6A4XYA9-F1
#
_entry.id   AF-A0A6A4XYA9-F1
#
_cell.length_a   1.000
_cell.length_b   1.000
_cell.length_c   1.000
_cell.angle_alpha   90.00
_cell.angle_beta   90.00
_cell.angle_gamma   90.00
#
_symmetry.space_group_name_H-M   'P 1'
#
loop_
_entity.id
_entity.type
_entity.pdbx_description
1 polymer ?
#
loop_
_entity_poly.entity_id
_entity_poly.type
_entity_poly.pdbx_seq_one_letter_code
_entity_poly.pdbx_strand_id
1 'polypeptide(L)'
;MIKFKAKLQANVFNEWKEFYVDYEGLKAAVNAIREDSTGFDLEQQLEKVVELQFLAPASSATSQAFEKAFVREYDKVEKFYVAHIDEYSKQFALLQKQYHHDMNDATKMSMTSACQELHRLLNMLQNFALLNYTGLTKILKSHEKKCKSQESIRYVFAEKLNTCAFSSASQAKDEITKLEHWFARTFYDNNRPIALAALMARKDEHVDWSQAYIGMKFGMLLMLGLWVLWDVGIIPSIQRDDNHLRLLLTKGFPVYRGLGCVILFNWLMGVSLYVWRSARI
;
A
#
# COMPACT_ATOMS: atom_id res chain seq x y z
N MET A 1 8.20 18.05 19.04
CA MET A 1 7.94 16.61 19.30
C MET A 1 6.77 16.16 18.43
N ILE A 2 6.99 15.30 17.43
CA ILE A 2 5.93 14.88 16.49
C ILE A 2 4.84 14.12 17.27
N LYS A 3 3.59 14.57 17.19
CA LYS A 3 2.44 13.87 17.79
C LYS A 3 2.37 12.47 17.16
N PHE A 4 2.23 11.43 17.98
CA PHE A 4 2.24 10.03 17.52
C PHE A 4 1.25 9.76 16.36
N LYS A 5 0.12 10.47 16.32
CA LYS A 5 -0.81 10.49 15.18
C LYS A 5 -0.12 10.74 13.85
N ALA A 6 0.67 11.81 13.75
CA ALA A 6 1.38 12.18 12.52
C ALA A 6 2.44 11.12 12.16
N LYS A 7 3.07 10.50 13.16
CA LYS A 7 3.99 9.38 12.94
C LYS A 7 3.27 8.13 12.43
N LEU A 8 2.07 7.82 12.93
CA LEU A 8 1.27 6.70 12.45
C LEU A 8 0.87 6.96 10.99
N GLN A 9 0.24 8.10 10.70
CA GLN A 9 -0.21 8.45 9.34
C GLN A 9 0.92 8.48 8.31
N ALA A 10 2.11 8.97 8.67
CA ALA A 10 3.26 9.02 7.75
C ALA A 10 3.87 7.65 7.42
N ASN A 11 3.64 6.62 8.24
CA ASN A 11 4.23 5.29 8.09
C ASN A 11 3.17 4.20 7.85
N VAL A 12 1.91 4.59 7.65
CA VAL A 12 0.84 3.66 7.29
C VAL A 12 1.00 3.27 5.83
N PHE A 13 0.95 1.97 5.58
CA PHE A 13 0.86 1.45 4.23
C PHE A 13 -0.57 1.62 3.72
N ASN A 14 -0.72 2.26 2.56
CA ASN A 14 -2.04 2.67 2.03
C ASN A 14 -3.01 1.50 1.87
N GLU A 15 -2.52 0.35 1.42
CA GLU A 15 -3.33 -0.86 1.19
C GLU A 15 -3.83 -1.49 2.49
N TRP A 16 -3.14 -1.30 3.61
CA TRP A 16 -3.51 -1.90 4.91
C TRP A 16 -4.11 -0.89 5.88
N LYS A 17 -4.41 0.33 5.42
CA LYS A 17 -4.85 1.45 6.25
C LYS A 17 -6.02 1.10 7.18
N GLU A 18 -6.95 0.27 6.71
CA GLU A 18 -8.16 -0.13 7.46
C GLU A 18 -7.86 -1.07 8.63
N PHE A 19 -6.76 -1.83 8.55
CA PHE A 19 -6.36 -2.82 9.56
C PHE A 19 -5.49 -2.23 10.66
N TYR A 20 -4.96 -1.01 10.47
CA TYR A 20 -4.28 -0.29 11.54
C TYR A 20 -5.26 0.07 12.66
N VAL A 21 -4.70 0.23 13.86
CA VAL A 21 -5.43 0.68 15.05
C VAL A 21 -6.03 2.07 14.82
N ASP A 22 -7.34 2.21 15.09
CA ASP A 22 -8.01 3.50 15.14
C ASP A 22 -7.61 4.27 16.41
N TYR A 23 -6.42 4.85 16.34
CA TYR A 23 -5.86 5.63 17.44
C TYR A 23 -6.72 6.86 17.78
N GLU A 24 -7.43 7.44 16.81
CA GLU A 24 -8.26 8.63 17.06
C GLU A 24 -9.53 8.26 17.80
N GLY A 25 -10.24 7.23 17.33
CA GLY A 25 -11.44 6.71 17.99
C GLY A 25 -11.13 6.25 19.41
N LEU A 26 -10.05 5.50 19.62
CA LEU A 26 -9.63 5.07 20.95
C LEU A 26 -9.25 6.25 21.85
N LYS A 27 -8.56 7.26 21.31
CA LYS A 27 -8.21 8.45 22.10
C LYS A 27 -9.43 9.29 22.44
N ALA A 28 -10.41 9.40 21.54
CA ALA A 28 -11.68 10.05 21.81
C ALA A 28 -12.47 9.30 22.89
N ALA A 29 -12.51 7.97 22.83
CA ALA A 29 -13.12 7.13 23.86
C ALA A 29 -12.45 7.32 25.23
N VAL A 30 -11.11 7.32 25.29
CA VAL A 30 -10.36 7.64 26.53
C VAL A 30 -10.69 9.05 27.03
N ASN A 31 -10.80 10.03 26.12
CA ASN A 31 -11.10 11.41 26.49
C ASN A 31 -12.52 11.59 27.02
N ALA A 32 -13.48 10.82 26.51
CA ALA A 32 -14.88 10.83 26.93
C ALA A 32 -15.07 10.27 28.35
N ILE A 33 -14.13 9.48 28.87
CA ILE A 33 -14.15 9.06 30.27
C ILE A 33 -13.94 10.29 31.16
N ARG A 34 -14.87 10.51 32.11
CA ARG A 34 -14.73 11.54 33.15
C ARG A 34 -13.41 11.31 33.88
N GLU A 35 -12.64 12.37 34.08
CA GLU A 35 -11.47 12.29 34.93
C GLU A 35 -11.92 11.88 36.34
N ASP A 36 -11.33 10.82 36.89
CA ASP A 36 -11.48 10.50 38.30
C ASP A 36 -10.72 11.58 39.09
N SER A 37 -11.45 12.66 39.32
CA SER A 37 -11.23 13.83 40.17
C SER A 37 -10.56 13.61 41.52
N THR A 38 -10.76 12.44 42.10
CA THR A 38 -10.53 12.24 43.53
C THR A 38 -9.05 11.98 43.78
N GLY A 39 -8.30 13.07 43.92
CA GLY A 39 -7.33 13.16 45.01
C GLY A 39 -8.00 12.66 46.29
N PHE A 40 -7.32 11.72 46.94
CA PHE A 40 -7.82 10.91 48.04
C PHE A 40 -8.06 11.80 49.26
N ASP A 41 -9.31 12.21 49.51
CA ASP A 41 -9.69 12.91 50.73
C ASP A 41 -10.84 12.15 51.40
N LEU A 42 -10.50 11.42 52.46
CA LEU A 42 -11.35 10.40 53.09
C LEU A 42 -12.62 10.98 53.72
N GLU A 43 -12.58 12.25 54.14
CA GLU A 43 -13.70 12.91 54.85
C GLU A 43 -14.85 13.32 53.91
N GLN A 44 -14.57 13.67 52.65
CA GLN A 44 -15.62 14.07 51.70
C GLN A 44 -16.45 12.91 51.15
N GLN A 45 -16.00 11.66 51.28
CA GLN A 45 -16.74 10.50 50.77
C GLN A 45 -17.90 10.07 51.65
N LEU A 46 -17.93 10.42 52.94
CA LEU A 46 -19.05 10.01 53.79
C LEU A 46 -20.37 10.66 53.36
N GLU A 47 -20.33 11.88 52.80
CA GLU A 47 -21.49 12.53 52.19
C GLU A 47 -21.74 12.10 50.73
N LYS A 48 -20.68 11.81 49.95
CA LYS A 48 -20.82 11.42 48.53
C LYS A 48 -21.20 9.95 48.29
N VAL A 49 -21.08 9.06 49.28
CA VAL A 49 -21.45 7.64 49.15
C VAL A 49 -22.94 7.47 48.79
N VAL A 50 -23.81 8.40 49.22
CA VAL A 50 -25.23 8.39 48.86
C VAL A 50 -25.47 8.84 47.41
N GLU A 51 -24.64 9.76 46.88
CA GLU A 51 -24.73 10.27 45.50
C GLU A 51 -24.04 9.34 44.47
N LEU A 52 -23.01 8.60 44.90
CA LEU A 52 -22.25 7.66 44.06
C LEU A 52 -23.08 6.45 43.61
N GLN A 53 -24.14 6.09 44.36
CA GLN A 53 -25.02 4.99 43.99
C GLN A 53 -25.83 5.29 42.71
N PHE A 54 -26.05 6.57 42.39
CA PHE A 54 -26.73 7.02 41.17
C PHE A 54 -25.78 7.33 40.00
N LEU A 55 -24.47 7.53 40.25
CA LEU A 55 -23.46 7.84 39.23
C LEU A 55 -22.60 6.64 38.79
N ALA A 56 -22.55 5.56 39.58
CA ALA A 56 -21.84 4.32 39.26
C ALA A 56 -22.24 3.62 37.93
N PRO A 57 -23.48 3.73 37.41
CA PRO A 57 -23.81 3.14 36.11
C PRO A 57 -23.11 3.83 34.93
N ALA A 58 -22.85 5.14 35.03
CA ALA A 58 -22.34 5.93 33.91
C ALA A 58 -20.80 5.87 33.76
N SER A 59 -20.07 5.82 34.88
CA SER A 59 -18.61 5.66 34.88
C SER A 59 -18.20 4.26 34.41
N SER A 60 -18.92 3.24 34.84
CA SER A 60 -18.74 1.86 34.38
C SER A 60 -19.09 1.71 32.89
N ALA A 61 -20.18 2.31 32.41
CA ALA A 61 -20.57 2.22 30.99
C ALA A 61 -19.54 2.85 30.04
N THR A 62 -18.97 4.00 30.38
CA THR A 62 -17.99 4.70 29.52
C THR A 62 -16.64 3.97 29.52
N SER A 63 -16.21 3.45 30.67
CA SER A 63 -15.01 2.60 30.77
C SER A 63 -15.19 1.29 29.98
N GLN A 64 -16.33 0.60 30.15
CA GLN A 64 -16.66 -0.61 29.37
C GLN A 64 -16.72 -0.35 27.85
N ALA A 65 -17.16 0.83 27.43
CA ALA A 65 -17.17 1.21 26.01
C ALA A 65 -15.74 1.32 25.45
N PHE A 66 -14.80 1.90 26.21
CA PHE A 66 -13.39 1.91 25.83
C PHE A 66 -12.80 0.49 25.80
N GLU A 67 -13.05 -0.34 26.82
CA GLU A 67 -12.55 -1.72 26.88
C GLU A 67 -13.02 -2.54 25.68
N LYS A 68 -14.31 -2.44 25.33
CA LYS A 68 -14.87 -3.12 24.17
C LYS A 68 -14.26 -2.63 22.85
N ALA A 69 -14.07 -1.32 22.70
CA ALA A 69 -13.43 -0.74 21.53
C ALA A 69 -11.96 -1.16 21.43
N PHE A 70 -11.25 -1.19 22.56
CA PHE A 70 -9.85 -1.61 22.63
C PHE A 70 -9.70 -3.08 22.23
N VAL A 71 -10.52 -3.97 22.80
CA VAL A 71 -10.50 -5.40 22.44
C VAL A 71 -10.82 -5.59 20.96
N ARG A 72 -11.79 -4.86 20.40
CA ARG A 72 -12.11 -4.94 18.97
C ARG A 72 -10.92 -4.55 18.07
N GLU A 73 -10.27 -3.44 18.38
CA GLU A 73 -9.12 -2.95 17.62
C GLU A 73 -7.90 -3.86 17.76
N TYR A 74 -7.67 -4.37 18.97
CA TYR A 74 -6.68 -5.39 19.27
C TYR A 74 -6.90 -6.66 18.45
N ASP A 75 -8.12 -7.23 18.46
CA ASP A 75 -8.44 -8.49 17.79
C ASP A 75 -8.29 -8.35 16.26
N LYS A 76 -8.64 -7.17 15.74
CA LYS A 76 -8.48 -6.84 14.33
C LYS A 76 -7.01 -6.91 13.91
N VAL A 77 -6.11 -6.28 14.67
CA VAL A 77 -4.67 -6.28 14.39
C VAL A 77 -4.09 -7.69 14.50
N GLU A 78 -4.42 -8.43 15.56
CA GLU A 78 -3.93 -9.81 15.77
C GLU A 78 -4.37 -10.73 14.63
N LYS A 79 -5.67 -10.74 14.28
CA LYS A 79 -6.19 -11.58 13.19
C LYS A 79 -5.54 -11.24 11.85
N PHE A 80 -5.37 -9.95 11.55
CA PHE A 80 -4.71 -9.51 10.33
C PHE A 80 -3.25 -9.98 10.28
N TYR A 81 -2.50 -9.77 11.36
CA TYR A 81 -1.09 -10.17 11.44
C TYR A 81 -0.90 -11.67 11.29
N VAL A 82 -1.67 -12.48 12.03
CA VAL A 82 -1.60 -13.95 12.00
C VAL A 82 -1.99 -14.49 10.63
N ALA A 83 -3.01 -13.92 9.98
CA ALA A 83 -3.39 -14.33 8.64
C ALA A 83 -2.29 -14.04 7.60
N HIS A 84 -1.70 -12.84 7.63
CA HIS A 84 -0.70 -12.43 6.65
C HIS A 84 0.64 -13.14 6.85
N ILE A 85 1.05 -13.40 8.09
CA ILE A 85 2.29 -14.16 8.32
C ILE A 85 2.15 -15.61 7.81
N ASP A 86 1.00 -16.25 8.04
CA ASP A 86 0.72 -17.59 7.52
C ASP A 86 0.66 -17.61 5.99
N GLU A 87 0.03 -16.61 5.37
CA GLU A 87 0.01 -16.46 3.91
C GLU A 87 1.43 -16.30 3.33
N TYR A 88 2.24 -15.40 3.90
CA TYR A 88 3.61 -15.16 3.42
C TYR A 88 4.52 -16.37 3.65
N SER A 89 4.38 -17.09 4.76
CA SER A 89 5.09 -18.35 4.98
C SER A 89 4.68 -19.42 3.96
N LYS A 90 3.40 -19.50 3.58
CA LYS A 90 2.93 -20.40 2.50
C LYS A 90 3.49 -20.00 1.14
N GLN A 91 3.47 -18.70 0.81
CA GLN A 91 4.08 -18.19 -0.42
C GLN A 91 5.57 -18.50 -0.48
N PHE A 92 6.29 -18.31 0.63
CA PHE A 92 7.70 -18.67 0.73
C PHE A 92 7.93 -20.17 0.48
N ALA A 93 7.15 -21.03 1.13
CA ALA A 93 7.24 -22.47 0.95
C ALA A 93 6.94 -22.90 -0.50
N LEU A 94 6.03 -22.21 -1.19
CA LEU A 94 5.76 -22.45 -2.62
C LEU A 94 6.94 -22.04 -3.49
N LEU A 95 7.55 -20.86 -3.24
CA LEU A 95 8.74 -20.41 -3.95
C LEU A 95 9.91 -21.39 -3.77
N GLN A 96 10.10 -21.92 -2.56
CA GLN A 96 11.11 -22.95 -2.29
C GLN A 96 10.87 -24.24 -3.06
N LYS A 97 9.60 -24.66 -3.22
CA LYS A 97 9.22 -25.87 -3.97
C LYS A 97 9.33 -25.71 -5.48
N GLN A 98 9.04 -24.52 -6.00
CA GLN A 98 9.11 -24.21 -7.44
C GLN A 98 10.54 -24.05 -7.94
N TYR A 99 11.51 -23.90 -7.03
CA TYR A 99 12.90 -23.78 -7.38
C TYR A 99 13.47 -25.09 -7.94
N HIS A 100 14.06 -25.00 -9.13
CA HIS A 100 14.88 -26.04 -9.73
C HIS A 100 16.20 -25.43 -10.22
N HIS A 101 17.29 -26.19 -10.14
CA HIS A 101 18.62 -25.68 -10.53
C HIS A 101 18.72 -25.36 -12.04
N ASP A 102 17.99 -26.12 -12.88
CA ASP A 102 18.07 -26.02 -14.34
C ASP A 102 16.95 -25.15 -14.94
N MET A 103 16.59 -24.06 -14.25
CA MET A 103 15.55 -23.14 -14.71
C MET A 103 16.06 -22.17 -15.77
N ASN A 104 15.21 -21.83 -16.73
CA ASN A 104 15.48 -20.76 -17.71
C ASN A 104 15.72 -19.42 -17.00
N ASP A 105 16.57 -18.58 -17.58
CA ASP A 105 16.93 -17.27 -17.01
C ASP A 105 15.71 -16.37 -16.76
N ALA A 106 14.69 -16.43 -17.65
CA ALA A 106 13.44 -15.70 -17.47
C ALA A 106 12.69 -16.13 -16.20
N THR A 107 12.64 -17.45 -15.92
CA THR A 107 12.00 -17.99 -14.73
C THR A 107 12.80 -17.64 -13.48
N LYS A 108 14.14 -17.65 -13.58
CA LYS A 108 15.05 -17.22 -12.51
C LYS A 108 14.82 -15.75 -12.12
N MET A 109 14.69 -14.87 -13.12
CA MET A 109 14.38 -13.45 -12.91
C MET A 109 12.99 -13.25 -12.26
N SER A 110 11.97 -13.96 -12.75
CA SER A 110 10.63 -13.93 -12.16
C SER A 110 10.65 -14.36 -10.69
N MET A 111 11.41 -15.41 -10.36
CA MET A 111 11.51 -15.91 -8.99
C MET A 111 12.25 -14.92 -8.09
N THR A 112 13.33 -14.31 -8.57
CA THR A 112 14.02 -13.23 -7.85
C THR A 112 13.10 -12.05 -7.57
N SER A 113 12.28 -11.63 -8.55
CA SER A 113 11.31 -10.55 -8.34
C SER A 113 10.24 -10.93 -7.31
N ALA A 114 9.79 -12.19 -7.30
CA ALA A 114 8.84 -12.68 -6.30
C ALA A 114 9.46 -12.69 -4.89
N CYS A 115 10.73 -13.09 -4.75
CA CYS A 115 11.45 -13.04 -3.48
C CYS A 115 11.66 -11.61 -2.96
N GLN A 116 11.99 -10.66 -3.85
CA GLN A 116 12.09 -9.24 -3.51
C GLN A 116 10.76 -8.69 -2.99
N GLU A 117 9.65 -9.01 -3.68
CA GLU A 117 8.32 -8.56 -3.28
C GLU A 117 7.91 -9.17 -1.94
N LEU A 118 8.14 -10.46 -1.73
CA LEU A 118 7.87 -11.13 -0.46
C LEU A 118 8.68 -10.52 0.69
N HIS A 119 9.97 -10.19 0.46
CA HIS A 119 10.80 -9.50 1.45
C HIS A 119 10.24 -8.12 1.78
N ARG A 120 9.81 -7.35 0.77
CA ARG A 120 9.17 -6.04 0.96
C ARG A 120 7.91 -6.16 1.82
N LEU A 121 7.02 -7.11 1.49
CA LEU A 121 5.78 -7.35 2.22
C LEU A 121 6.01 -7.79 3.68
N LEU A 122 6.98 -8.68 3.91
CA LEU A 122 7.35 -9.09 5.26
C LEU A 122 7.90 -7.93 6.11
N ASN A 123 8.73 -7.05 5.53
CA ASN A 123 9.21 -5.84 6.21
C ASN A 123 8.06 -4.87 6.53
N MET A 124 7.10 -4.73 5.61
CA MET A 124 5.89 -3.95 5.86
C MET A 124 5.07 -4.54 7.00
N LEU A 125 4.92 -5.87 7.05
CA LEU A 125 4.18 -6.57 8.11
C LEU A 125 4.88 -6.43 9.47
N GLN A 126 6.21 -6.47 9.50
CA GLN A 126 6.99 -6.19 10.69
C GLN A 126 6.75 -4.75 11.20
N ASN A 127 6.80 -3.77 10.30
CA ASN A 127 6.52 -2.38 10.65
C ASN A 127 5.07 -2.19 11.12
N PHE A 128 4.10 -2.82 10.46
CA PHE A 128 2.70 -2.85 10.87
C PHE A 128 2.56 -3.33 12.32
N ALA A 129 3.16 -4.47 12.67
CA ALA A 129 3.11 -5.02 14.02
C ALA A 129 3.68 -4.04 15.07
N LEU A 130 4.87 -3.48 14.81
CA LEU A 130 5.53 -2.53 15.72
C LEU A 130 4.75 -1.23 15.92
N LEU A 131 4.18 -0.67 14.85
CA LEU A 131 3.39 0.55 14.93
C LEU A 131 2.10 0.33 15.71
N ASN A 132 1.39 -0.77 15.46
CA ASN A 132 0.15 -1.09 16.17
C ASN A 132 0.40 -1.39 17.66
N TYR A 133 1.42 -2.18 17.98
CA TYR A 133 1.84 -2.43 19.36
C TYR A 133 2.16 -1.12 20.12
N THR A 134 2.93 -0.24 19.48
CA THR A 134 3.25 1.08 20.04
C THR A 134 1.99 1.92 20.24
N GLY A 135 1.06 1.88 19.29
CA GLY A 135 -0.20 2.64 19.34
C GLY A 135 -1.10 2.18 20.49
N LEU A 136 -1.35 0.88 20.59
CA LEU A 136 -2.14 0.27 21.66
C LEU A 136 -1.52 0.54 23.04
N THR A 137 -0.19 0.40 23.18
CA THR A 137 0.53 0.73 24.41
C THR A 137 0.37 2.20 24.80
N LYS A 138 0.44 3.12 23.82
CA LYS A 138 0.26 4.56 24.07
C LYS A 138 -1.17 4.91 24.48
N ILE A 139 -2.16 4.26 23.89
CA ILE A 139 -3.56 4.40 24.31
C ILE A 139 -3.74 3.90 25.74
N LEU A 140 -3.18 2.73 26.09
CA LEU A 140 -3.20 2.21 27.46
C LEU A 140 -2.60 3.19 28.47
N LYS A 141 -1.46 3.82 28.13
CA LYS A 141 -0.83 4.87 28.96
C LYS A 141 -1.65 6.16 29.02
N SER A 142 -2.43 6.48 27.98
CA SER A 142 -3.35 7.62 28.01
C SER A 142 -4.53 7.34 28.94
N HIS A 143 -5.06 6.12 28.91
CA HIS A 143 -6.13 5.65 29.79
C HIS A 143 -5.67 5.67 31.26
N GLU A 144 -4.42 5.28 31.54
CA GLU A 144 -3.79 5.38 32.88
C GLU A 144 -3.96 6.73 33.54
N LYS A 145 -3.67 7.77 32.77
CA LYS A 145 -3.60 9.14 33.29
C LYS A 145 -4.97 9.66 33.67
N LYS A 146 -6.02 9.16 33.00
CA LYS A 146 -7.40 9.56 33.25
C LYS A 146 -8.11 8.70 34.30
N CYS A 147 -7.80 7.40 34.35
CA CYS A 147 -8.47 6.42 35.21
C CYS A 147 -7.44 5.68 36.08
N LYS A 148 -7.04 6.32 37.19
CA LYS A 148 -6.09 5.74 38.16
C LYS A 148 -6.69 4.60 38.98
N SER A 149 -8.02 4.59 39.14
CA SER A 149 -8.78 3.59 39.92
C SER A 149 -8.87 2.21 39.25
N GLN A 150 -8.59 2.10 37.95
CA GLN A 150 -8.80 0.88 37.15
C GLN A 150 -7.49 0.16 36.79
N GLU A 151 -6.56 0.04 37.75
CA GLU A 151 -5.22 -0.53 37.52
C GLU A 151 -5.26 -2.04 37.17
N SER A 152 -6.15 -2.81 37.78
CA SER A 152 -6.25 -4.27 37.60
C SER A 152 -6.62 -4.69 36.18
N ILE A 153 -7.62 -4.05 35.57
CA ILE A 153 -8.08 -4.35 34.21
C ILE A 153 -7.00 -4.00 33.17
N ARG A 154 -6.25 -2.92 33.43
CA ARG A 154 -5.17 -2.48 32.54
C ARG A 154 -3.97 -3.40 32.58
N TYR A 155 -3.63 -3.95 33.74
CA TYR A 155 -2.59 -4.96 33.87
C TYR A 155 -2.91 -6.17 32.98
N VAL A 156 -4.16 -6.65 33.01
CA VAL A 156 -4.62 -7.76 32.15
C VAL A 156 -4.50 -7.42 30.67
N PHE A 157 -4.86 -6.19 30.23
CA PHE A 157 -4.69 -5.80 28.83
C PHE A 157 -3.23 -5.64 28.42
N ALA A 158 -2.38 -5.11 29.29
CA ALA A 158 -0.95 -4.99 29.02
C ALA A 158 -0.29 -6.37 28.91
N GLU A 159 -0.65 -7.29 29.80
CA GLU A 159 -0.18 -8.68 29.77
C GLU A 159 -0.65 -9.38 28.49
N LYS A 160 -1.93 -9.24 28.12
CA LYS A 160 -2.45 -9.75 26.84
C LYS A 160 -1.73 -9.15 25.63
N LEU A 161 -1.42 -7.86 25.65
CA LEU A 161 -0.68 -7.22 24.56
C LEU A 161 0.74 -7.78 24.43
N ASN A 162 1.39 -8.14 25.54
CA ASN A 162 2.72 -8.74 25.53
C ASN A 162 2.70 -10.19 25.02
N THR A 163 1.63 -10.96 25.29
CA THR A 163 1.50 -12.35 24.85
C THR A 163 1.06 -12.52 23.39
N CYS A 164 0.69 -11.43 22.71
CA CYS A 164 0.31 -11.42 21.29
C CYS A 164 1.43 -11.84 20.35
N ALA A 165 1.07 -12.43 19.21
CA ALA A 165 2.04 -12.76 18.17
C ALA A 165 2.66 -11.49 17.54
N PHE A 166 1.90 -10.40 17.42
CA PHE A 166 2.40 -9.15 16.85
C PHE A 166 3.26 -8.32 17.83
N SER A 167 3.33 -8.66 19.13
CA SER A 167 3.96 -7.81 20.15
C SER A 167 5.46 -7.58 19.91
N SER A 168 6.16 -8.66 19.56
CA SER A 168 7.60 -8.66 19.28
C SER A 168 7.91 -8.64 17.78
N ALA A 169 6.89 -8.82 16.94
CA ALA A 169 7.04 -9.06 15.50
C ALA A 169 8.08 -10.15 15.16
N SER A 170 8.34 -11.08 16.09
CA SER A 170 9.42 -12.07 15.99
C SER A 170 9.23 -13.00 14.80
N GLN A 171 8.00 -13.49 14.59
CA GLN A 171 7.69 -14.39 13.49
C GLN A 171 8.00 -13.76 12.12
N ALA A 172 7.58 -12.51 11.90
CA ALA A 172 7.93 -11.78 10.68
C ALA A 172 9.45 -11.63 10.50
N LYS A 173 10.17 -11.29 11.58
CA LYS A 173 11.64 -11.18 11.54
C LYS A 173 12.33 -12.51 11.23
N ASP A 174 11.81 -13.60 11.77
CA ASP A 174 12.35 -14.95 11.55
C ASP A 174 12.10 -15.38 10.10
N GLU A 175 10.91 -15.14 9.55
CA GLU A 175 10.61 -15.40 8.14
C GLU A 175 11.46 -14.56 7.18
N ILE A 176 11.69 -13.28 7.50
CA ILE A 176 12.64 -12.43 6.75
C ILE A 176 14.03 -13.07 6.73
N THR A 177 14.53 -13.48 7.90
CA THR A 177 15.88 -14.07 8.02
C THR A 177 15.98 -15.39 7.25
N LYS A 178 14.95 -16.24 7.31
CA LYS A 178 14.87 -17.49 6.54
C LYS A 178 14.88 -17.23 5.03
N LEU A 179 14.10 -16.25 4.57
CA LEU A 179 14.08 -15.83 3.17
C LEU A 179 15.45 -15.34 2.70
N GLU A 180 16.10 -14.46 3.48
CA GLU A 180 17.45 -13.95 3.18
C GLU A 180 18.49 -15.06 3.08
N HIS A 181 18.51 -15.99 4.05
CA HIS A 181 19.44 -17.11 4.05
C HIS A 181 19.22 -18.05 2.88
N TRP A 182 17.96 -18.38 2.58
CA TRP A 182 17.63 -19.23 1.45
C TRP A 182 18.00 -18.55 0.12
N PHE A 183 17.68 -17.27 -0.04
CA PHE A 183 17.99 -16.51 -1.26
C PHE A 183 19.51 -16.38 -1.49
N ALA A 184 20.29 -16.07 -0.45
CA ALA A 184 21.75 -15.99 -0.55
C ALA A 184 22.38 -17.34 -0.92
N ARG A 185 21.89 -18.44 -0.34
CA ARG A 185 22.37 -19.80 -0.64
C ARG A 185 22.04 -20.23 -2.07
N THR A 186 20.87 -19.86 -2.56
CA THR A 186 20.36 -20.31 -3.85
C THR A 186 20.94 -19.55 -5.04
N PHE A 187 21.14 -18.23 -4.89
CA PHE A 187 21.47 -17.36 -6.03
C PHE A 187 22.88 -16.76 -6.00
N TYR A 188 23.52 -16.69 -4.84
CA TYR A 188 24.76 -15.92 -4.63
C TYR A 188 25.84 -16.71 -3.88
N ASP A 189 25.82 -18.04 -3.92
CA ASP A 189 26.81 -18.92 -3.26
C ASP A 189 27.09 -18.54 -1.80
N ASN A 190 26.02 -18.23 -1.05
CA ASN A 190 26.07 -17.84 0.36
C ASN A 190 26.72 -16.46 0.65
N ASN A 191 26.92 -15.62 -0.37
CA ASN A 191 27.36 -14.24 -0.20
C ASN A 191 26.21 -13.32 0.24
N ARG A 192 25.95 -13.32 1.56
CA ARG A 192 24.84 -12.58 2.18
C ARG A 192 24.79 -11.08 1.84
N PRO A 193 25.88 -10.28 1.93
CA PRO A 193 25.76 -8.83 1.70
C PRO A 193 25.34 -8.48 0.27
N ILE A 194 25.80 -9.23 -0.73
CA ILE A 194 25.40 -9.01 -2.14
C ILE A 194 23.95 -9.44 -2.35
N ALA A 195 23.56 -10.59 -1.79
CA ALA A 195 22.19 -11.09 -1.86
C ALA A 195 21.18 -10.12 -1.22
N LEU A 196 21.54 -9.53 -0.07
CA LEU A 196 20.72 -8.51 0.60
C LEU A 196 20.59 -7.24 -0.24
N ALA A 197 21.70 -6.76 -0.82
CA ALA A 197 21.65 -5.61 -1.70
C ALA A 197 20.74 -5.87 -2.92
N ALA A 198 20.77 -7.08 -3.47
CA ALA A 198 19.88 -7.49 -4.55
C ALA A 198 18.41 -7.62 -4.10
N LEU A 199 18.15 -8.08 -2.87
CA LEU A 199 16.80 -8.23 -2.32
C LEU A 199 16.17 -6.87 -1.98
N MET A 200 16.99 -5.93 -1.49
CA MET A 200 16.60 -4.57 -1.13
C MET A 200 16.65 -3.59 -2.30
N ALA A 201 17.18 -4.01 -3.46
CA ALA A 201 17.17 -3.20 -4.66
C ALA A 201 15.72 -2.84 -4.95
N ARG A 202 15.41 -1.54 -4.84
CA ARG A 202 14.09 -1.02 -5.13
C ARG A 202 13.76 -1.46 -6.54
N LYS A 203 12.64 -2.17 -6.71
CA LYS A 203 12.08 -2.41 -8.03
C LYS A 203 11.79 -1.02 -8.58
N ASP A 204 12.70 -0.50 -9.40
CA ASP A 204 12.42 0.69 -10.18
C ASP A 204 11.12 0.34 -10.89
N GLU A 205 10.07 1.08 -10.58
CA GLU A 205 8.80 0.99 -11.23
C GLU A 205 9.13 1.29 -12.69
N HIS A 206 9.39 0.24 -13.46
CA HIS A 206 9.66 0.35 -14.87
C HIS A 206 8.33 0.89 -15.39
N VAL A 207 8.27 2.20 -15.58
CA VAL A 207 7.28 2.81 -16.44
C VAL A 207 7.38 1.97 -17.69
N ASP A 208 6.34 1.18 -17.98
CA ASP A 208 6.31 0.37 -19.18
C ASP A 208 6.34 1.37 -20.34
N TRP A 209 7.55 1.72 -20.78
CA TRP A 209 7.78 2.64 -21.87
C TRP A 209 7.09 2.12 -23.13
N SER A 210 6.82 0.81 -23.18
CA SER A 210 5.92 0.15 -24.12
C SER A 210 4.49 0.73 -24.10
N GLN A 211 3.84 0.84 -22.93
CA GLN A 211 2.50 1.41 -22.79
C GLN A 211 2.49 2.91 -23.10
N ALA A 212 3.52 3.64 -22.66
CA ALA A 212 3.68 5.07 -23.00
C ALA A 212 3.90 5.29 -24.51
N TYR A 213 4.68 4.42 -25.16
CA TYR A 213 4.96 4.44 -26.59
C TYR A 213 3.73 4.07 -27.43
N ILE A 214 2.90 3.14 -26.93
CA ILE A 214 1.59 2.81 -27.53
C ILE A 214 0.63 4.01 -27.42
N GLY A 215 0.56 4.65 -26.26
CA GLY A 215 -0.22 5.88 -26.06
C GLY A 215 0.23 7.01 -26.97
N MET A 216 1.55 7.21 -27.13
CA MET A 216 2.12 8.24 -28.01
C MET A 216 1.80 7.98 -29.49
N LYS A 217 1.87 6.72 -29.96
CA LYS A 217 1.46 6.34 -31.32
C LYS A 217 -0.02 6.56 -31.57
N PHE A 218 -0.87 6.24 -30.60
CA PHE A 218 -2.30 6.46 -30.69
C PHE A 218 -2.64 7.96 -30.73
N GLY A 219 -1.93 8.78 -29.94
CA GLY A 219 -2.03 10.23 -29.97
C GLY A 219 -1.60 10.86 -31.30
N MET A 220 -0.48 10.40 -31.87
CA MET A 220 -0.01 10.86 -33.20
C MET A 220 -0.98 10.48 -34.33
N LEU A 221 -1.58 9.28 -34.26
CA LEU A 221 -2.63 8.85 -35.18
C LEU A 221 -3.89 9.73 -35.05
N LEU A 222 -4.33 10.01 -33.82
CA LEU A 222 -5.49 10.87 -33.56
C LEU A 222 -5.27 12.30 -34.08
N MET A 223 -4.08 12.85 -33.88
CA MET A 223 -3.74 14.20 -34.35
C MET A 223 -3.66 14.28 -35.87
N LEU A 224 -3.09 13.27 -36.53
CA LEU A 224 -3.15 13.14 -38.00
C LEU A 224 -4.59 12.97 -38.49
N GLY A 225 -5.42 12.21 -37.77
CA GLY A 225 -6.84 12.06 -38.05
C GLY A 225 -7.61 13.38 -37.96
N LEU A 226 -7.37 14.17 -36.91
CA LEU A 226 -7.97 15.50 -36.75
C LEU A 226 -7.48 16.50 -37.80
N TRP A 227 -6.21 16.43 -38.19
CA TRP A 227 -5.65 17.24 -39.28
C TRP A 227 -6.30 16.90 -40.62
N VAL A 228 -6.52 15.62 -40.92
CA VAL A 228 -7.28 15.18 -42.11
C VAL A 228 -8.74 15.61 -42.02
N LEU A 229 -9.39 15.50 -40.86
CA LEU A 229 -10.78 15.96 -40.67
C LEU A 229 -10.90 17.48 -40.85
N TRP A 230 -9.89 18.25 -40.45
CA TRP A 230 -9.83 19.70 -40.67
C TRP A 230 -9.61 20.04 -42.15
N ASP A 231 -8.66 19.36 -42.81
CA ASP A 231 -8.32 19.58 -44.23
C ASP A 231 -9.47 19.19 -45.18
N VAL A 232 -10.19 18.10 -44.87
CA VAL A 232 -11.34 17.61 -45.66
C VAL A 232 -12.65 18.28 -45.25
N GLY A 233 -12.83 18.65 -43.98
CA GLY A 233 -14.12 19.13 -43.45
C GLY A 233 -14.26 20.64 -43.38
N ILE A 234 -13.21 21.36 -42.96
CA ILE A 234 -13.30 22.81 -42.68
C ILE A 234 -12.92 23.64 -43.91
N ILE A 235 -11.81 23.29 -44.59
CA ILE A 235 -11.28 24.04 -45.74
C ILE A 235 -12.29 24.19 -46.89
N PRO A 236 -13.10 23.16 -47.25
CA PRO A 236 -14.11 23.32 -48.30
C PRO A 236 -15.37 24.06 -47.83
N SER A 237 -15.59 24.19 -46.52
CA SER A 237 -16.81 24.83 -45.97
C SER A 237 -16.68 26.34 -45.78
N ILE A 238 -15.46 26.85 -45.59
CA ILE A 238 -15.17 28.29 -45.34
C ILE A 238 -14.86 29.06 -46.63
N GLN A 239 -14.25 28.44 -47.64
CA GLN A 239 -13.89 29.12 -48.90
C GLN A 239 -15.01 28.97 -49.94
N ARG A 240 -16.08 29.74 -49.77
CA ARG A 240 -17.15 29.89 -50.76
C ARG A 240 -16.81 31.02 -51.75
N ASP A 241 -15.66 30.92 -52.42
CA ASP A 241 -15.32 31.85 -53.51
C ASP A 241 -14.42 31.22 -54.61
N ASP A 242 -14.79 31.49 -55.86
CA ASP A 242 -14.70 30.55 -56.99
C ASP A 242 -13.32 30.36 -57.64
N ASN A 243 -12.28 31.11 -57.23
CA ASN A 243 -11.01 31.16 -58.01
C ASN A 243 -9.86 30.28 -57.48
N HIS A 244 -9.86 29.85 -56.21
CA HIS A 244 -8.95 28.78 -55.72
C HIS A 244 -9.44 27.37 -56.09
N LEU A 245 -10.66 27.29 -56.63
CA LEU A 245 -11.31 26.10 -57.14
C LEU A 245 -10.79 25.65 -58.51
N ARG A 246 -9.70 26.20 -59.07
CA ARG A 246 -9.17 25.70 -60.35
C ARG A 246 -7.94 24.81 -60.21
N LEU A 247 -7.12 25.03 -59.17
CA LEU A 247 -5.97 24.19 -58.84
C LEU A 247 -6.33 23.03 -57.90
N LEU A 248 -7.16 23.29 -56.87
CA LEU A 248 -7.70 22.23 -55.99
C LEU A 248 -8.71 21.31 -56.71
N LEU A 249 -9.30 21.78 -57.81
CA LEU A 249 -10.24 21.05 -58.68
C LEU A 249 -9.56 20.44 -59.91
N THR A 250 -8.23 20.36 -59.92
CA THR A 250 -7.58 19.40 -60.83
C THR A 250 -7.75 18.03 -60.19
N LYS A 251 -8.64 17.21 -60.77
CA LYS A 251 -9.23 15.98 -60.18
C LYS A 251 -8.27 14.96 -59.55
N GLY A 252 -6.95 15.05 -59.76
CA GLY A 252 -5.97 14.11 -59.18
C GLY A 252 -5.35 14.56 -57.85
N PHE A 253 -5.32 15.86 -57.56
CA PHE A 253 -4.43 16.39 -56.53
C PHE A 253 -4.76 15.98 -55.07
N PRO A 254 -6.03 15.95 -54.63
CA PRO A 254 -6.38 15.44 -53.30
C PRO A 254 -6.15 13.93 -53.14
N VAL A 255 -6.33 13.17 -54.24
CA VAL A 255 -6.21 11.71 -54.26
C VAL A 255 -4.76 11.29 -54.04
N TYR A 256 -3.79 11.94 -54.71
CA TYR A 256 -2.38 11.67 -54.49
C TYR A 256 -1.90 12.02 -53.06
N ARG A 257 -2.49 13.05 -52.44
CA ARG A 257 -2.13 13.48 -51.08
C ARG A 257 -2.64 12.52 -50.02
N GLY A 258 -3.90 12.07 -50.14
CA GLY A 258 -4.44 11.03 -49.26
C GLY A 258 -3.73 9.69 -49.41
N LEU A 259 -3.46 9.26 -50.66
CA LEU A 259 -2.74 8.03 -50.94
C LEU A 259 -1.31 8.07 -50.39
N GLY A 260 -0.64 9.23 -50.50
CA GLY A 260 0.67 9.48 -49.91
C GLY A 260 0.65 9.35 -48.38
N CYS A 261 -0.35 9.92 -47.70
CA CYS A 261 -0.47 9.81 -46.24
C CYS A 261 -0.69 8.36 -45.76
N VAL A 262 -1.48 7.56 -46.48
CA VAL A 262 -1.75 6.16 -46.14
C VAL A 262 -0.52 5.28 -46.37
N ILE A 263 0.19 5.48 -47.48
CA ILE A 263 1.44 4.76 -47.77
C ILE A 263 2.49 5.09 -46.70
N LEU A 264 2.64 6.37 -46.37
CA LEU A 264 3.63 6.85 -45.42
C LEU A 264 3.32 6.35 -43.99
N PHE A 265 2.04 6.31 -43.60
CA PHE A 265 1.61 5.70 -42.34
C PHE A 265 1.83 4.17 -42.29
N ASN A 266 1.52 3.46 -43.38
CA ASN A 266 1.72 2.01 -43.47
C ASN A 266 3.22 1.64 -43.42
N TRP A 267 4.08 2.49 -44.00
CA TRP A 267 5.52 2.35 -43.91
C TRP A 267 6.04 2.58 -42.49
N LEU A 268 5.56 3.65 -41.83
CA LEU A 268 5.87 3.93 -40.43
C LEU A 268 5.46 2.79 -39.49
N MET A 269 4.31 2.17 -39.75
CA MET A 269 3.84 1.00 -39.00
C MET A 269 4.74 -0.22 -39.24
N GLY A 270 5.04 -0.55 -40.50
CA GLY A 270 5.89 -1.69 -40.86
C GLY A 270 7.32 -1.59 -40.33
N VAL A 271 7.93 -0.40 -40.42
CA VAL A 271 9.25 -0.14 -39.82
C VAL A 271 9.20 -0.28 -38.30
N SER A 272 8.12 0.18 -37.66
CA SER A 272 7.98 0.06 -36.22
C SER A 272 7.83 -1.39 -35.73
N LEU A 273 7.13 -2.24 -36.50
CA LEU A 273 7.01 -3.68 -36.22
C LEU A 273 8.31 -4.44 -36.50
N TYR A 274 9.03 -4.07 -37.56
CA TYR A 274 10.33 -4.67 -37.89
C TYR A 274 11.38 -4.38 -36.81
N VAL A 275 11.47 -3.11 -36.38
CA VAL A 275 12.38 -2.70 -35.31
C VAL A 275 12.06 -3.43 -34.02
N TRP A 276 10.78 -3.60 -33.67
CA TRP A 276 10.37 -4.34 -32.48
C TRP A 276 10.68 -5.84 -32.57
N ARG A 277 10.49 -6.46 -33.74
CA ARG A 277 10.78 -7.89 -33.94
C ARG A 277 12.27 -8.20 -33.94
N SER A 278 13.11 -7.28 -34.42
CA SER A 278 14.58 -7.41 -34.32
C SER A 278 15.11 -7.08 -32.93
N ALA A 279 14.43 -6.22 -32.17
CA ALA A 279 14.86 -5.80 -30.83
C ALA A 279 14.61 -6.84 -29.73
N ARG A 280 13.93 -7.97 -30.02
CA ARG A 280 13.70 -9.12 -29.12
C ARG A 280 13.44 -8.71 -27.66
N ILE A 281 12.34 -7.99 -27.48
CA ILE A 281 11.51 -8.04 -26.26
C ILE A 281 10.40 -9.06 -26.56
#